data_AF-A0A317SJ96-F1
#
_entry.id   AF-A0A317SJ96-F1
#
_cell.length_a   1.000
_cell.length_b   1.000
_cell.length_c   1.000
_cell.angle_alpha   90.00
_cell.angle_beta   90.00
_cell.angle_gamma   90.00
#
_symmetry.space_group_name_H-M   'P 1'
#
loop_
_entity.id
_entity.type
_entity.pdbx_description
1 polymer ?
#
loop_
_entity_poly.entity_id
_entity_poly.type
_entity_poly.pdbx_seq_one_letter_code
_entity_poly.pdbx_strand_id
1 'polypeptide(L)'
;IKYLQQVLRSQPDTFLDELRDKLFTNFQSYSEHDLSVNISTIYRMVRREGFTWKKLTKIATERKRLQCAEFQLRMSKYQAEQLLLVDETSKDDRTTFRHHGFA
;
A
#
# COMPACT_ATOMS: atom_id res chain seq x y z
N ILE A 1 15.35 -10.25 9.69
CA ILE A 1 15.15 -8.95 9.01
C ILE A 1 14.68 -9.12 7.56
N LYS A 2 15.37 -9.89 6.71
CA LYS A 2 14.97 -10.12 5.30
C LYS A 2 13.50 -10.50 5.12
N TYR A 3 12.96 -11.33 6.02
CA TYR A 3 11.55 -11.68 6.04
C TYR A 3 10.62 -10.45 6.17
N LEU A 4 10.86 -9.56 7.14
CA LEU A 4 10.04 -8.35 7.33
C LEU A 4 10.08 -7.43 6.10
N GLN A 5 11.25 -7.29 5.48
CA GLN A 5 11.39 -6.51 4.24
C GLN A 5 10.57 -7.12 3.10
N GLN A 6 10.56 -8.46 2.98
CA GLN A 6 9.79 -9.16 1.96
C GLN A 6 8.29 -8.97 2.16
N VAL A 7 7.79 -9.12 3.39
CA VAL A 7 6.37 -8.92 3.70
C VAL A 7 5.94 -7.48 3.43
N LEU A 8 6.74 -6.49 3.85
CA LEU A 8 6.40 -5.08 3.62
C LEU A 8 6.45 -4.68 2.15
N ARG A 9 7.32 -5.30 1.35
CA ARG A 9 7.36 -5.06 -0.10
C ARG A 9 6.19 -5.68 -0.84
N SER A 10 5.68 -6.83 -0.38
CA SER A 10 4.54 -7.49 -1.01
C SER A 10 3.19 -6.95 -0.53
N GLN A 11 3.11 -6.53 0.73
CA GLN A 11 1.90 -6.06 1.41
C GLN A 11 2.21 -4.83 2.27
N PRO A 12 2.44 -3.65 1.63
CA PRO A 12 2.85 -2.44 2.34
C PRO A 12 1.79 -1.93 3.32
N ASP A 13 0.53 -2.31 3.14
CA ASP A 13 -0.61 -1.97 3.99
C ASP A 13 -0.74 -2.84 5.26
N THR A 14 0.22 -3.74 5.51
CA THR A 14 0.24 -4.58 6.73
C THR A 14 0.52 -3.74 7.98
N PHE A 15 -0.29 -3.90 9.02
CA PHE A 15 -0.07 -3.24 10.32
C PHE A 15 1.05 -3.92 11.14
N LEU A 16 1.55 -3.25 12.17
CA LEU A 16 2.66 -3.76 12.99
C LEU A 16 2.30 -4.99 13.83
N ASP A 17 1.05 -5.07 14.29
CA ASP A 17 0.48 -6.22 14.98
C ASP A 17 0.29 -7.39 14.01
N GLU A 18 -0.18 -7.16 12.79
CA GLU A 18 -0.26 -8.19 11.76
C GLU A 18 1.13 -8.70 11.34
N LEU A 19 2.14 -7.82 11.29
CA LEU A 19 3.53 -8.22 11.08
C LEU A 19 4.03 -9.11 12.22
N ARG A 20 3.66 -8.79 13.46
CA ARG A 20 3.98 -9.59 14.63
C ARG A 20 3.33 -10.96 14.53
N ASP A 21 2.04 -11.02 14.19
CA ASP A 21 1.29 -12.27 14.10
C ASP A 21 1.82 -13.13 12.94
N LYS A 22 2.20 -12.53 11.82
CA LYS A 22 2.91 -13.22 10.72
C LYS A 22 4.28 -13.75 11.14
N LEU A 23 5.03 -13.02 11.96
CA LEU A 23 6.30 -13.50 12.53
C LEU A 23 6.07 -14.69 13.45
N PHE A 24 5.09 -14.63 14.34
CA PHE A 24 4.73 -15.76 15.20
C PHE A 24 4.36 -16.98 14.35
N THR A 25 3.38 -16.86 13.46
CA THR A 25 2.92 -17.99 12.64
C THR A 25 4.03 -18.63 11.80
N ASN A 26 4.98 -17.85 11.27
CA ASN A 26 6.04 -18.40 10.40
C ASN A 26 7.28 -18.90 11.14
N PHE A 27 7.54 -18.45 12.38
CA PHE A 27 8.75 -18.79 13.12
C PHE A 27 8.51 -19.54 14.44
N GLN A 28 7.26 -19.69 14.89
CA GLN A 28 6.89 -20.42 16.11
C GLN A 28 7.32 -21.90 16.07
N SER A 29 7.44 -22.50 14.89
CA SER A 29 7.92 -23.88 14.72
C SER A 29 9.44 -24.05 14.82
N TYR A 30 10.21 -22.95 14.72
CA TYR A 30 11.68 -22.98 14.58
C TYR A 30 12.43 -22.56 15.84
N SER A 31 11.73 -22.11 16.89
CA SER A 31 12.34 -21.59 18.11
C SER A 31 11.84 -22.37 19.32
N GLU A 32 12.75 -23.00 20.07
CA GLU A 32 12.46 -23.61 21.38
C GLU A 32 12.06 -22.56 22.45
N HIS A 33 12.18 -21.28 22.10
CA HIS A 33 11.77 -20.15 22.92
C HIS A 33 10.59 -19.42 22.29
N ASP A 34 9.56 -19.20 23.12
CA ASP A 34 8.37 -18.42 22.76
C ASP A 34 8.81 -17.04 22.29
N LEU A 35 8.65 -16.78 20.98
CA LEU A 35 9.24 -15.63 20.31
C LEU A 35 8.42 -14.37 20.59
N SER A 36 8.34 -13.94 21.84
CA SER A 36 7.57 -12.76 22.25
C SER A 36 8.22 -11.47 21.76
N VAL A 37 7.92 -11.08 20.52
CA VAL A 37 8.41 -9.82 19.94
C VAL A 37 7.41 -8.70 20.20
N ASN A 38 7.85 -7.69 20.95
CA ASN A 38 7.05 -6.49 21.18
C ASN A 38 6.90 -5.66 19.89
N ILE A 39 5.71 -5.08 19.67
CA ILE A 39 5.40 -4.17 18.55
C ILE A 39 6.44 -3.05 18.41
N SER A 40 6.91 -2.48 19.52
CA SER A 40 7.93 -1.44 19.54
C SER A 40 9.27 -1.90 18.94
N THR A 41 9.62 -3.18 19.10
CA THR A 41 10.82 -3.78 18.51
C THR A 41 10.67 -3.89 17.00
N ILE A 42 9.51 -4.34 16.52
CA ILE A 42 9.19 -4.41 15.09
C ILE A 42 9.24 -3.01 14.48
N TYR A 43 8.62 -2.02 15.11
CA TYR A 43 8.66 -0.64 14.64
C TYR A 43 10.09 -0.11 14.51
N ARG A 44 10.94 -0.28 15.54
CA ARG A 44 12.35 0.14 15.49
C ARG A 44 13.13 -0.56 14.38
N MET A 45 12.88 -1.86 14.18
CA MET A 45 13.49 -2.60 13.07
C MET A 45 13.05 -2.05 11.72
N VAL A 46 11.74 -1.90 11.49
CA VAL A 46 11.19 -1.36 10.23
C VAL A 46 11.75 0.02 9.91
N ARG A 47 11.84 0.90 10.92
CA ARG A 47 12.46 2.23 10.78
C ARG A 47 13.96 2.17 10.46
N ARG A 48 14.71 1.28 11.12
CA ARG A 48 16.14 1.10 10.84
C ARG A 48 16.39 0.63 9.41
N GLU A 49 15.49 -0.16 8.85
CA GLU A 49 15.55 -0.62 7.46
C GLU A 49 15.08 0.43 6.44
N GLY A 50 14.73 1.65 6.89
CA GLY A 50 14.39 2.78 6.02
C GLY A 50 12.92 2.86 5.59
N PHE A 51 12.06 1.98 6.09
CA PHE A 51 10.62 2.07 5.80
C PHE A 51 9.96 3.20 6.61
N THR A 52 9.07 3.92 5.95
CA THR A 52 8.32 5.01 6.54
C THR A 52 6.82 4.84 6.29
N TRP A 53 6.00 5.41 7.16
CA TRP A 53 4.55 5.35 7.02
C TRP A 53 4.11 6.38 5.98
N LYS A 54 3.61 5.91 4.84
CA LYS A 54 3.20 6.75 3.70
C LYS A 54 1.75 6.51 3.33
N LYS A 55 1.13 7.51 2.72
CA LYS A 55 -0.20 7.38 2.12
C LYS A 55 -0.09 6.47 0.88
N LEU A 56 -0.86 5.40 0.86
CA LEU A 56 -0.93 4.48 -0.27
C LEU A 56 -1.83 5.09 -1.34
N THR A 57 -1.32 5.16 -2.57
CA THR A 57 -2.10 5.53 -3.74
C THR A 57 -2.54 4.28 -4.47
N LYS A 58 -3.85 4.03 -4.52
CA LYS A 58 -4.40 2.99 -5.38
C LYS A 58 -4.28 3.47 -6.83
N ILE A 59 -3.48 2.76 -7.63
CA ILE A 59 -3.51 2.92 -9.08
C ILE A 59 -4.72 2.13 -9.56
N ALA A 60 -5.60 2.74 -10.34
CA ALA A 60 -6.71 2.01 -10.96
C ALA A 60 -6.14 0.90 -11.84
N THR A 61 -6.56 -0.35 -11.61
CA THR A 61 -6.11 -1.52 -12.40
C THR A 61 -6.41 -1.35 -13.90
N GLU A 62 -7.43 -0.56 -14.22
CA GLU A 62 -7.85 -0.22 -15.58
C GLU A 62 -6.95 0.83 -16.26
N ARG A 63 -6.00 1.44 -15.53
CA ARG A 63 -5.12 2.49 -16.05
C ARG A 63 -4.14 1.95 -17.09
N LYS A 64 -4.50 2.03 -18.36
CA LYS A 64 -3.64 1.70 -19.51
C LYS A 64 -2.85 2.93 -19.96
N ARG A 65 -1.53 2.94 -19.71
CA ARG A 65 -0.66 4.12 -19.97
C ARG A 65 -0.77 4.66 -21.40
N LEU A 66 -0.82 3.79 -22.40
CA LEU A 66 -0.95 4.18 -23.80
C LEU A 66 -2.29 4.87 -24.08
N GLN A 67 -3.39 4.33 -23.57
CA GLN A 67 -4.72 4.93 -23.74
C GLN A 67 -4.82 6.29 -23.02
N CYS A 68 -4.19 6.44 -21.85
CA CYS A 68 -4.10 7.73 -21.18
C CYS A 68 -3.31 8.75 -22.00
N ALA A 69 -2.18 8.35 -22.60
CA ALA A 69 -1.37 9.24 -23.42
C ALA A 69 -2.09 9.66 -24.71
N GLU A 70 -2.77 8.72 -25.37
CA GLU A 70 -3.59 8.99 -26.55
C GLU A 70 -4.77 9.94 -26.21
N PHE A 71 -5.43 9.71 -25.08
CA PHE A 71 -6.47 10.60 -24.57
C PHE A 71 -5.94 12.02 -24.35
N GLN A 72 -4.78 12.16 -23.69
CA GLN A 72 -4.14 13.46 -23.44
C GLN A 72 -3.81 14.19 -24.75
N LEU A 73 -3.25 13.49 -25.73
CA LEU A 73 -2.94 14.07 -27.05
C LEU A 73 -4.20 14.51 -27.80
N ARG A 74 -5.28 13.74 -27.70
CA ARG A 74 -6.57 14.12 -28.31
C ARG A 74 -7.17 15.34 -27.62
N MET A 75 -7.11 15.39 -26.29
CA MET A 75 -7.69 16.48 -25.50
C MET A 75 -6.89 17.78 -25.58
N SER A 76 -5.59 17.75 -25.89
CA SER A 76 -4.75 18.95 -25.97
C SER A 76 -5.17 19.95 -27.07
N LYS A 77 -6.13 19.57 -27.92
CA LYS A 77 -6.69 20.42 -28.99
C LYS A 77 -7.78 21.36 -28.48
N TYR A 78 -8.33 21.12 -27.30
CA TYR A 78 -9.41 21.92 -26.71
C TYR A 78 -8.85 22.83 -25.62
N GLN A 79 -9.42 24.03 -25.52
CA GLN A 79 -9.17 24.93 -24.39
C GLN A 79 -10.02 24.53 -23.19
N ALA A 80 -9.60 24.93 -21.98
CA ALA A 80 -10.26 24.55 -20.74
C ALA A 80 -11.74 25.00 -20.71
N GLU A 81 -12.04 26.16 -21.28
CA GLU A 81 -13.39 26.75 -21.33
C GLU A 81 -14.35 25.96 -22.26
N GLN A 82 -13.80 25.10 -23.12
CA GLN A 82 -14.57 24.28 -24.06
C GLN A 82 -14.90 22.89 -23.51
N LEU A 83 -14.39 22.56 -22.31
CA LEU A 83 -14.50 21.24 -21.73
C LEU A 83 -15.49 21.24 -20.56
N LEU A 84 -16.54 20.43 -20.69
CA LEU A 84 -17.43 20.10 -19.59
C LEU A 84 -17.16 18.65 -19.17
N LEU A 85 -16.66 18.47 -17.95
CA LEU A 85 -16.37 17.15 -17.38
C LEU A 85 -17.50 16.76 -16.43
N VAL A 86 -18.15 15.64 -16.74
CA VAL A 86 -19.17 15.04 -15.89
C VAL A 86 -18.72 13.62 -15.59
N ASP A 87 -18.61 13.29 -14.31
CA ASP A 87 -18.28 11.95 -13.84
C ASP A 87 -19.32 11.51 -12.81
N GLU A 88 -19.71 10.25 -12.90
CA GLU A 88 -20.67 9.66 -11.96
C GLU A 88 -19.90 9.10 -10.77
N THR A 89 -20.00 9.77 -9.62
CA THR A 89 -19.43 9.25 -8.39
C THR A 89 -20.41 8.31 -7.71
N SER A 90 -20.10 7.01 -7.74
CA SER A 90 -20.78 6.05 -6.86
C SER A 90 -20.19 6.12 -5.45
N LYS A 91 -21.05 6.27 -4.44
CA LYS A 91 -20.66 6.19 -3.04
C LYS A 91 -20.84 4.76 -2.56
N ASP A 92 -19.75 4.00 -2.50
CA ASP A 92 -19.75 2.72 -1.81
C ASP A 92 -19.40 2.94 -0.33
N ASP A 93 -20.41 2.83 0.54
CA ASP A 93 -20.24 2.93 2.00
C ASP A 93 -19.40 1.78 2.58
N ARG A 94 -18.97 0.80 1.77
CA ARG A 94 -18.08 -0.30 2.17
C ARG A 94 -16.62 -0.09 1.78
N THR A 95 -16.14 1.15 1.79
CA THR A 95 -14.74 1.47 1.49
C THR A 95 -13.81 0.99 2.63
N THR A 96 -13.45 -0.30 2.64
CA THR A 96 -12.54 -0.93 3.63
C THR A 96 -11.06 -0.74 3.28
N PHE A 97 -10.74 0.13 2.32
CA PHE A 97 -9.37 0.30 1.84
C PHE A 97 -8.49 0.98 2.88
N ARG A 98 -7.33 0.38 3.13
CA ARG A 98 -6.28 0.99 3.95
C ARG A 98 -5.61 2.11 3.16
N HIS A 99 -5.59 3.30 3.75
CA HIS A 99 -5.03 4.49 3.11
C HIS A 99 -3.54 4.70 3.34
N HIS A 100 -2.93 3.91 4.24
CA HIS A 100 -1.54 4.08 4.64
C HIS A 100 -0.85 2.73 4.77
N GLY A 101 0.48 2.76 4.60
CA GLY A 101 1.34 1.59 4.65
C GLY A 101 2.81 1.96 4.77
N PHE A 102 3.66 0.95 4.94
CA PHE A 102 5.11 1.11 5.01
C PHE A 102 5.76 1.06 3.62
N ALA A 103 6.51 2.11 3.26
CA ALA A 103 7.25 2.24 1.99
C ALA A 103 8.40 3.25 2.07
#